data_AF-A0A2S7IHB6-F1
#
_entry.id   AF-A0A2S7IHB6-F1
#
_cell.length_a   1.000
_cell.length_b   1.000
_cell.length_c   1.000
_cell.angle_alpha   90.00
_cell.angle_beta   90.00
_cell.angle_gamma   90.00
#
_symmetry.space_group_name_H-M   'P 1'
#
loop_
_entity.id
_entity.type
_entity.pdbx_description
1 polymer ?
#
loop_
_entity_poly.entity_id
_entity_poly.type
_entity_poly.pdbx_seq_one_letter_code
_entity_poly.pdbx_strand_id
1 'polypeptide(L)'
;MRTRLLWQLLLGLALAGLIFLLPILALLMLGAGGMDYYEDLPNRYLFRGGDGDAILAPLRKESIGGKVVQYAYDDTYIIARQKPDYREYQHIAIEDSLYQRIFSAKENYWIINHHTGKRYGPFSENEYQQQRRALRIPASLVLK
;
A
#
# COMPACT_ATOMS: atom_id res chain seq x y z
N MET A 1 -15.45 60.38 -20.88
CA MET A 1 -15.72 60.04 -19.45
C MET A 1 -16.32 58.64 -19.27
N ARG A 2 -17.28 58.21 -20.10
CA ARG A 2 -17.91 56.87 -20.02
C ARG A 2 -16.96 55.67 -20.24
N THR A 3 -15.97 55.79 -21.11
CA THR A 3 -15.05 54.68 -21.45
C THR A 3 -14.09 54.31 -20.31
N ARG A 4 -13.60 55.27 -19.53
CA ARG A 4 -12.74 55.00 -18.36
C ARG A 4 -13.48 54.25 -17.24
N LEU A 5 -14.77 54.55 -17.04
CA LEU A 5 -15.60 53.90 -16.03
C LEU A 5 -15.85 52.41 -16.38
N LEU A 6 -16.09 52.12 -17.66
CA LEU A 6 -16.24 50.76 -18.18
C LEU A 6 -14.98 49.91 -17.97
N TRP A 7 -13.80 50.47 -18.25
CA TRP A 7 -12.54 49.77 -18.01
C TRP A 7 -12.27 49.50 -16.54
N GLN A 8 -12.59 50.44 -15.65
CA GLN A 8 -12.44 50.24 -14.20
C GLN A 8 -13.39 49.16 -13.65
N LEU A 9 -14.63 49.10 -14.14
CA LEU A 9 -15.59 48.05 -13.78
C LEU A 9 -15.15 46.67 -14.28
N LEU A 10 -14.65 46.57 -15.52
CA LEU A 10 -14.12 45.33 -16.08
C LEU A 10 -12.88 44.85 -15.31
N LEU A 11 -11.97 45.77 -14.94
CA LEU A 11 -10.79 45.45 -14.14
C LEU A 11 -11.18 44.97 -12.73
N GLY A 12 -12.14 45.63 -12.10
CA GLY A 12 -12.66 45.26 -10.79
C GLY A 12 -13.34 43.89 -10.78
N LEU A 13 -14.13 43.57 -11.81
CA LEU A 13 -14.74 42.26 -11.98
C LEU A 13 -13.70 41.16 -12.25
N ALA A 14 -12.66 41.46 -13.04
CA ALA A 14 -11.57 40.53 -13.29
C ALA A 14 -10.76 40.24 -12.01
N LEU A 15 -10.43 41.27 -11.23
CA LEU A 15 -9.75 41.13 -9.93
C LEU A 15 -10.59 40.37 -8.91
N ALA A 16 -11.89 40.67 -8.82
CA ALA A 16 -12.80 39.93 -7.95
C ALA A 16 -12.89 38.45 -8.38
N GLY A 17 -13.01 38.17 -9.68
CA GLY A 17 -12.98 36.81 -10.21
C GLY A 17 -11.71 36.06 -9.84
N LEU A 18 -10.54 36.72 -9.92
CA LEU A 18 -9.26 36.14 -9.53
C LEU A 18 -9.21 35.79 -8.04
N ILE A 19 -9.73 36.68 -7.18
CA ILE A 19 -9.78 36.49 -5.72
C ILE A 19 -10.68 35.32 -5.34
N PHE A 20 -11.75 35.05 -6.09
CA PHE A 20 -12.63 33.89 -5.84
C PHE A 20 -12.10 32.59 -6.49
N LEU A 21 -11.41 32.66 -7.63
CA LEU A 21 -10.86 31.48 -8.31
C LEU A 21 -9.59 30.92 -7.65
N LEU A 22 -8.72 31.78 -7.12
CA LEU A 22 -7.48 31.37 -6.45
C LEU A 22 -7.69 30.42 -5.24
N PRO A 23 -8.61 30.68 -4.29
CA PRO A 23 -8.84 29.75 -3.18
C PRO A 23 -9.47 28.43 -3.63
N ILE A 24 -10.33 28.43 -4.66
CA ILE A 24 -10.89 27.20 -5.24
C ILE A 24 -9.77 26.36 -5.87
N LEU A 25 -8.86 26.99 -6.62
CA LEU A 25 -7.70 26.31 -7.19
C LEU A 25 -6.77 25.78 -6.09
N ALA A 26 -6.54 26.54 -5.01
CA ALA A 26 -5.74 26.11 -3.86
C ALA A 26 -6.37 24.90 -3.15
N LEU A 27 -7.70 24.87 -2.99
CA LEU A 27 -8.44 23.73 -2.44
C LEU A 27 -8.33 22.47 -3.32
N LEU A 28 -8.32 22.63 -4.65
CA LEU A 28 -8.12 21.51 -5.58
C LEU A 28 -6.69 20.95 -5.54
N MET A 29 -5.69 21.77 -5.19
CA MET A 29 -4.29 21.33 -5.06
C MET A 29 -3.99 20.62 -3.73
N LEU A 30 -4.83 20.75 -2.71
CA LEU A 30 -4.66 20.08 -1.40
C LEU A 30 -4.98 18.57 -1.44
N GLY A 31 -5.58 18.05 -2.52
CA GLY A 31 -6.04 16.66 -2.61
C GLY A 31 -5.13 15.68 -3.34
N ALA A 32 -3.94 16.10 -3.80
CA ALA A 32 -3.12 15.30 -4.73
C ALA A 32 -2.05 14.40 -4.08
N GLY A 33 -2.00 14.30 -2.75
CA GLY A 33 -1.12 13.36 -2.05
C GLY A 33 -1.93 12.21 -1.47
N GLY A 34 -1.84 11.01 -2.07
CA GLY A 34 -2.29 9.80 -1.37
C GLY A 34 -1.45 9.66 -0.11
N MET A 35 -2.04 9.86 1.07
CA MET A 35 -1.33 9.62 2.32
C MET A 35 -1.25 8.11 2.55
N ASP A 36 -0.06 7.64 2.85
CA ASP A 36 0.10 6.31 3.45
C ASP A 36 -0.68 6.27 4.77
N TYR A 37 -1.39 5.17 4.99
CA TYR A 37 -2.05 4.87 6.26
C TYR A 37 -1.47 3.59 6.85
N TYR A 38 -1.66 3.43 8.16
CA TYR A 38 -1.13 2.30 8.90
C TYR A 38 -2.24 1.61 9.68
N GLU A 39 -2.28 0.29 9.62
CA GLU A 39 -3.12 -0.55 10.47
C GLU A 39 -2.23 -1.40 11.38
N ASP A 40 -2.51 -1.38 12.68
CA ASP A 40 -1.82 -2.22 13.65
C ASP A 40 -2.20 -3.68 13.45
N LEU A 41 -1.18 -4.53 13.29
CA LEU A 41 -1.31 -5.98 13.26
C LEU A 41 -0.74 -6.58 14.55
N PRO A 42 -1.11 -7.83 14.90
CA PRO A 42 -0.62 -8.49 16.10
C PRO A 42 0.92 -8.47 16.23
N ASN A 43 1.41 -8.39 17.47
CA ASN A 43 2.84 -8.39 17.81
C ASN A 43 3.69 -7.31 17.12
N ARG A 44 3.14 -6.10 16.97
CA ARG A 44 3.81 -4.91 16.42
C ARG A 44 4.17 -5.01 14.93
N TYR A 45 3.50 -5.90 14.21
CA TYR A 45 3.46 -5.81 12.76
C TYR A 45 2.56 -4.63 12.36
N LEU A 46 2.82 -4.03 11.21
CA LEU A 46 1.97 -2.97 10.66
C LEU A 46 1.62 -3.31 9.23
N PHE A 47 0.37 -3.10 8.83
CA PHE A 47 0.06 -2.95 7.42
C PHE A 47 0.24 -1.48 7.05
N ARG A 48 1.05 -1.19 6.04
CA ARG A 48 1.14 0.14 5.40
C ARG A 48 0.33 0.07 4.12
N GLY A 49 -0.73 0.87 4.01
CA GLY A 49 -1.49 1.04 2.77
C GLY A 49 -1.19 2.40 2.13
N GLY A 50 -1.16 2.47 0.80
CA GLY A 50 -0.76 3.67 0.05
C GLY A 50 0.08 3.30 -1.17
N ASP A 51 1.26 3.90 -1.30
CA ASP A 51 2.22 3.46 -2.33
C ASP A 51 3.12 2.35 -1.77
N GLY A 52 3.11 1.18 -2.42
CA GLY A 52 3.84 0.00 -1.97
C GLY A 52 3.22 -0.67 -0.75
N ASP A 53 1.92 -1.01 -0.83
CA ASP A 53 1.20 -1.75 0.22
C ASP A 53 2.04 -2.91 0.77
N ALA A 54 2.27 -2.95 2.08
CA ALA A 54 3.24 -3.87 2.68
C ALA A 54 2.86 -4.27 4.11
N ILE A 55 3.34 -5.45 4.53
CA ILE A 55 3.34 -5.85 5.94
C ILE A 55 4.73 -5.61 6.51
N LEU A 56 4.84 -4.60 7.35
CA LEU A 56 6.08 -4.19 8.00
C LEU A 56 6.28 -4.99 9.29
N ALA A 57 7.45 -5.62 9.40
CA ALA A 57 7.80 -6.41 10.57
C ALA A 57 8.50 -5.56 11.64
N PRO A 58 8.44 -5.98 12.92
CA PRO A 58 9.27 -5.40 13.98
C PRO A 58 10.76 -5.47 13.64
N LEU A 59 11.57 -4.61 14.29
CA LEU A 59 13.02 -4.59 14.11
C LEU A 59 13.64 -6.00 14.13
N ARG A 60 14.55 -6.26 13.17
CA ARG A 60 15.25 -7.54 12.96
C ARG A 60 14.39 -8.72 12.49
N LYS A 61 13.13 -8.49 12.12
CA LYS A 61 12.27 -9.47 11.44
C LYS A 61 12.07 -9.07 9.98
N GLU A 62 11.65 -10.02 9.16
CA GLU A 62 11.46 -9.81 7.73
C GLU A 62 10.05 -9.33 7.42
N SER A 63 9.95 -8.21 6.70
CA SER A 63 8.70 -7.66 6.16
C SER A 63 8.25 -8.40 4.90
N ILE A 64 6.98 -8.24 4.54
CA ILE A 64 6.47 -8.55 3.19
C ILE A 64 6.27 -7.20 2.49
N GLY A 65 7.28 -6.78 1.71
CA GLY A 65 7.24 -5.57 0.89
C GLY A 65 6.71 -5.86 -0.51
N GLY A 66 6.15 -4.85 -1.18
CA GLY A 66 5.48 -5.00 -2.47
C GLY A 66 3.98 -5.26 -2.34
N LYS A 67 3.19 -4.45 -3.05
CA LYS A 67 1.72 -4.49 -3.23
C LYS A 67 0.98 -5.69 -2.61
N VAL A 68 0.83 -5.68 -1.30
CA VAL A 68 -0.02 -6.61 -0.53
C VAL A 68 -1.47 -6.22 -0.79
N VAL A 69 -2.18 -7.07 -1.51
CA VAL A 69 -3.55 -6.78 -1.99
C VAL A 69 -4.63 -7.30 -1.06
N GLN A 70 -4.32 -8.30 -0.24
CA GLN A 70 -5.22 -8.87 0.75
C GLN A 70 -4.41 -9.43 1.90
N TYR A 71 -4.96 -9.36 3.11
CA TYR A 71 -4.37 -9.99 4.28
C TYR A 71 -5.45 -10.30 5.32
N ALA A 72 -5.11 -11.15 6.28
CA ALA A 72 -5.90 -11.39 7.48
C ALA A 72 -4.98 -11.88 8.59
N TYR A 73 -5.45 -11.82 9.83
CA TYR A 73 -4.70 -12.32 10.98
C TYR A 73 -5.60 -12.95 12.03
N ASP A 74 -5.04 -13.84 12.81
CA ASP A 74 -5.62 -14.37 14.04
C ASP A 74 -4.63 -14.19 15.20
N ASP A 75 -4.81 -14.95 16.28
CA ASP A 75 -3.95 -14.87 17.46
C ASP A 75 -2.53 -15.43 17.22
N THR A 76 -2.27 -16.16 16.12
CA THR A 76 -0.98 -16.82 15.86
C THR A 76 -0.34 -16.44 14.52
N TYR A 77 -1.15 -16.22 13.50
CA TYR A 77 -0.72 -16.06 12.12
C TYR A 77 -1.23 -14.76 11.49
N ILE A 78 -0.37 -14.16 10.67
CA ILE A 78 -0.76 -13.19 9.64
C ILE A 78 -0.63 -13.91 8.30
N ILE A 79 -1.67 -13.87 7.48
CA ILE A 79 -1.66 -14.38 6.10
C ILE A 79 -1.77 -13.22 5.12
N ALA A 80 -1.10 -13.32 3.98
CA ALA A 80 -1.11 -12.25 2.99
C ALA A 80 -1.05 -12.77 1.57
N ARG A 81 -1.68 -12.02 0.67
CA ARG A 81 -1.58 -12.19 -0.79
C ARG A 81 -0.99 -10.92 -1.38
N GLN A 82 -0.02 -11.11 -2.24
CA GLN A 82 0.79 -10.06 -2.82
C GLN A 82 0.78 -10.18 -4.34
N LYS A 83 0.75 -9.04 -5.02
CA LYS A 83 1.09 -8.95 -6.45
C LYS A 83 2.51 -8.41 -6.59
N PRO A 84 3.29 -8.87 -7.57
CA PRO A 84 4.60 -8.27 -7.83
C PRO A 84 4.44 -6.79 -8.17
N ASP A 85 5.26 -5.93 -7.57
CA ASP A 85 5.32 -4.50 -7.87
C ASP A 85 6.71 -4.11 -8.34
N TYR A 86 6.93 -4.09 -9.64
CA TYR A 86 8.25 -3.81 -10.21
C TYR A 86 8.79 -2.41 -9.88
N ARG A 87 7.95 -1.47 -9.44
CA ARG A 87 8.36 -0.08 -9.11
C ARG A 87 9.27 -0.04 -7.89
N GLU A 88 8.98 -0.86 -6.88
CA GLU A 88 9.73 -0.90 -5.61
C GLU A 88 11.10 -1.58 -5.76
N TYR A 89 11.32 -2.30 -6.86
CA TYR A 89 12.48 -3.19 -7.03
C TYR A 89 13.34 -2.90 -8.26
N GLN A 90 13.13 -1.77 -8.95
CA GLN A 90 13.93 -1.40 -10.13
C GLN A 90 15.45 -1.32 -9.86
N HIS A 91 15.83 -1.15 -8.59
CA HIS A 91 17.23 -1.07 -8.14
C HIS A 91 17.71 -2.32 -7.38
N ILE A 92 16.82 -3.26 -7.08
CA ILE A 92 17.17 -4.48 -6.35
C ILE A 92 17.68 -5.48 -7.36
N ALA A 93 18.94 -5.88 -7.18
CA ALA A 93 19.59 -6.84 -8.04
C ALA A 93 18.69 -8.07 -8.20
N ILE A 94 18.33 -8.37 -9.45
CA ILE A 94 17.53 -9.53 -9.87
C ILE A 94 18.21 -10.86 -9.47
N GLU A 95 19.38 -10.82 -8.82
CA GLU A 95 20.13 -11.99 -8.34
C GLU A 95 19.57 -12.62 -7.06
N ASP A 96 18.76 -11.90 -6.28
CA ASP A 96 18.13 -12.49 -5.10
C ASP A 96 17.01 -13.46 -5.52
N SER A 97 17.20 -14.74 -5.18
CA SER A 97 16.26 -15.82 -5.47
C SER A 97 14.84 -15.58 -4.93
N LEU A 98 14.69 -14.83 -3.83
CA LEU A 98 13.40 -14.44 -3.28
C LEU A 98 12.65 -13.55 -4.27
N TYR A 99 13.32 -12.52 -4.79
CA TYR A 99 12.71 -11.57 -5.73
C TYR A 99 12.48 -12.21 -7.09
N GLN A 100 13.40 -13.04 -7.58
CA GLN A 100 13.15 -13.85 -8.79
C GLN A 100 11.86 -14.67 -8.65
N ARG A 101 11.65 -15.30 -7.49
CA ARG A 101 10.42 -16.06 -7.22
C ARG A 101 9.19 -15.16 -7.18
N ILE A 102 9.24 -14.03 -6.45
CA ILE A 102 8.13 -13.06 -6.40
C ILE A 102 7.74 -12.60 -7.81
N PHE A 103 8.71 -12.24 -8.65
CA PHE A 103 8.47 -11.68 -9.98
C PHE A 103 8.14 -12.70 -11.08
N SER A 104 8.39 -13.99 -10.85
CA SER A 104 8.02 -15.07 -11.78
C SER A 104 6.55 -15.50 -11.64
N ALA A 105 5.88 -15.13 -10.55
CA ALA A 105 4.48 -15.46 -10.30
C ALA A 105 3.57 -14.24 -10.48
N LYS A 106 2.31 -14.48 -10.89
CA LYS A 106 1.29 -13.42 -10.95
C LYS A 106 0.84 -12.97 -9.56
N GLU A 107 0.88 -13.89 -8.61
CA GLU A 107 0.47 -13.70 -7.22
C GLU A 107 1.37 -14.55 -6.32
N ASN A 108 1.64 -14.02 -5.13
CA ASN A 108 2.46 -14.65 -4.11
C ASN A 108 1.70 -14.69 -2.79
N TYR A 109 1.79 -15.82 -2.10
CA TYR A 109 1.10 -16.04 -0.83
C TYR A 109 2.10 -16.20 0.30
N TRP A 110 1.77 -15.63 1.45
CA TRP A 110 2.65 -15.57 2.60
C TRP A 110 1.92 -15.96 3.89
N ILE A 111 2.67 -16.54 4.81
CA ILE A 111 2.24 -16.84 6.18
C ILE A 111 3.33 -16.33 7.11
N ILE A 112 2.96 -15.60 8.16
CA ILE A 112 3.87 -15.18 9.24
C ILE A 112 3.32 -15.75 10.54
N ASN A 113 4.14 -16.51 11.27
CA ASN A 113 3.85 -16.78 12.68
C ASN A 113 4.35 -15.56 13.48
N HIS A 114 3.44 -14.69 13.92
CA HIS A 114 3.84 -13.38 14.46
C HIS A 114 4.43 -13.46 15.87
N HIS A 115 4.25 -14.57 16.60
CA HIS A 115 4.94 -14.81 17.86
C HIS A 115 6.43 -15.08 17.64
N THR A 116 6.76 -16.04 16.77
CA THR A 116 8.15 -16.42 16.47
C THR A 116 8.84 -15.44 15.52
N GLY A 117 8.06 -14.72 14.70
CA GLY A 117 8.57 -13.91 13.59
C GLY A 117 8.95 -14.71 12.36
N LYS A 118 8.67 -16.02 12.33
CA LYS A 118 8.99 -16.87 11.19
C LYS A 118 8.05 -16.56 10.02
N ARG A 119 8.64 -16.20 8.89
CA ARG A 119 7.97 -15.95 7.61
C ARG A 119 8.07 -17.19 6.72
N TYR A 120 6.98 -17.51 6.04
CA TYR A 120 6.87 -18.61 5.09
C TYR A 120 6.37 -18.05 3.76
N GLY A 121 7.01 -18.45 2.67
CA GLY A 121 6.71 -18.00 1.31
C GLY A 121 7.96 -17.44 0.62
N PRO A 122 7.80 -16.84 -0.56
CA PRO A 122 6.54 -16.67 -1.30
C PRO A 122 6.04 -18.02 -1.84
N PHE A 123 4.75 -18.27 -1.76
CA PHE A 123 4.12 -19.50 -2.25
C PHE A 123 3.24 -19.24 -3.47
N SER A 124 3.11 -20.27 -4.31
CA SER A 124 1.95 -20.44 -5.17
C SER A 124 0.70 -20.78 -4.33
N GLU A 125 -0.49 -20.65 -4.90
CA GLU A 125 -1.75 -20.99 -4.22
C GLU A 125 -1.74 -22.43 -3.68
N ASN A 126 -1.26 -23.41 -4.47
CA ASN A 126 -1.23 -24.80 -4.03
C ASN A 126 -0.26 -25.02 -2.85
N GLU A 127 0.96 -24.47 -2.92
CA GLU A 127 1.94 -24.53 -1.83
C GLU A 127 1.39 -23.85 -0.57
N TYR A 128 0.71 -22.72 -0.72
CA TYR A 128 0.06 -22.01 0.37
C TYR A 128 -1.01 -22.88 1.04
N GLN A 129 -1.89 -23.51 0.27
CA GLN A 129 -2.91 -24.41 0.83
C GLN A 129 -2.30 -25.63 1.53
N GLN A 130 -1.23 -26.20 0.99
CA GLN A 130 -0.48 -27.27 1.64
C GLN A 130 0.14 -26.80 2.97
N GLN A 131 0.78 -25.63 2.95
CA GLN A 131 1.43 -25.06 4.13
C GLN A 131 0.42 -24.68 5.21
N ARG A 132 -0.75 -24.14 4.84
CA ARG A 132 -1.87 -23.88 5.77
C ARG A 132 -2.29 -25.15 6.50
N ARG A 133 -2.45 -26.27 5.78
CA ARG A 133 -2.80 -27.56 6.37
C ARG A 133 -1.71 -28.06 7.31
N ALA A 134 -0.44 -27.97 6.88
CA ALA A 134 0.71 -28.39 7.68
C ALA A 134 0.84 -27.60 8.99
N LEU A 135 0.60 -26.29 8.95
CA LEU A 135 0.62 -25.39 10.11
C LEU A 135 -0.69 -25.38 10.91
N ARG A 136 -1.70 -26.14 10.48
CA ARG A 136 -3.05 -26.22 11.07
C ARG A 136 -3.71 -24.84 11.21
N ILE A 137 -3.54 -23.99 10.20
CA ILE A 137 -4.17 -22.65 10.17
C ILE A 137 -5.69 -22.83 10.05
N PRO A 138 -6.49 -22.17 10.91
CA PRO A 138 -7.95 -22.30 10.88
C PRO A 138 -8.54 -21.96 9.51
N ALA A 139 -9.54 -22.73 9.07
CA ALA A 139 -10.27 -22.44 7.83
C ALA A 139 -11.04 -21.11 7.89
N SER A 140 -11.34 -20.63 9.09
CA SER A 140 -11.95 -19.31 9.32
C SER A 140 -11.02 -18.14 9.03
N LEU A 141 -9.68 -18.34 9.04
CA LEU A 141 -8.71 -17.29 8.72
C LEU A 141 -8.57 -17.15 7.20
N VAL A 142 -9.40 -16.30 6.61
CA VAL A 142 -9.51 -16.10 5.15
C VAL A 142 -9.02 -14.71 4.76
N LEU A 143 -8.30 -14.63 3.63
CA LEU A 143 -7.86 -13.36 3.04
C LEU A 143 -9.07 -12.45 2.73
N LYS A 144 -8.98 -11.17 3.10
CA LYS A 144 -10.00 -10.15 2.85
C LYS A 144 -9.48 -9.15 1.83
#